data_AF-A0A660KZ57-F1
#
_entry.id   AF-A0A660KZ57-F1
#
_cell.length_a   1.000
_cell.length_b   1.000
_cell.length_c   1.000
_cell.angle_alpha   90.00
_cell.angle_beta   90.00
_cell.angle_gamma   90.00
#
_symmetry.space_group_name_H-M   'P 1'
#
loop_
_entity.id
_entity.type
_entity.pdbx_description
1 polymer ?
#
loop_
_entity_poly.entity_id
_entity_poly.type
_entity_poly.pdbx_seq_one_letter_code
_entity_poly.pdbx_strand_id
1 'polypeptide(L)'
;MEGYRGGSSTAWKRLGFLALSVSMTVSTTVHAQAYRPKTVGLWVDGKAYVVNTRAPTVAELLKERGITLYPGDRVSPEPEEPLSDGQLVHVFRNKAVYVRFGEDGEPTVLHTTAERVGEALAGWGISLREGDRVDPGPDVRLVDGETLTLVLQAEGYRLERRPIPPATEKVEDPNLLKGTSKVVREGREGEEVLLYRVVYENGAPKEQILVDRRVEREALSAVVHVGTKEPPKPVPLSTAAPARPPEGEAGDGYVRVAGKTYAVQKVLRGVTLVAYTAGPESTGKTPGDAGYGRTALGYPAQEGRTIAVDPSVIPLRSWVYIEGYGLYRAEDVGGGIRGNMIDVYFADLASALRFGRKTGVTVYVLGPEVR
;
A
#
# COMPACT_ATOMS: atom_id res chain seq x y z
N MET A 1 49.95 31.69 -106.03
CA MET A 1 50.43 30.30 -106.05
C MET A 1 50.47 29.83 -104.60
N GLU A 2 49.41 29.26 -104.01
CA GLU A 2 48.76 27.97 -104.34
C GLU A 2 49.75 26.81 -104.08
N GLY A 3 49.55 25.80 -103.22
CA GLY A 3 48.51 25.40 -102.27
C GLY A 3 48.95 24.13 -101.50
N TYR A 4 48.36 23.90 -100.31
CA TYR A 4 47.89 22.65 -99.66
C TYR A 4 48.24 21.27 -100.33
N ARG A 5 48.56 20.11 -99.71
CA ARG A 5 48.17 19.28 -98.52
C ARG A 5 49.21 18.14 -98.41
N GLY A 6 49.51 17.44 -97.31
CA GLY A 6 48.69 16.92 -96.20
C GLY A 6 48.46 15.40 -96.36
N GLY A 7 49.17 14.55 -95.60
CA GLY A 7 48.91 13.10 -95.61
C GLY A 7 49.69 12.27 -94.59
N SER A 8 49.04 11.84 -93.51
CA SER A 8 48.88 10.42 -93.09
C SER A 8 48.40 10.32 -91.63
N SER A 9 47.10 10.09 -91.41
CA SER A 9 46.52 9.87 -90.06
C SER A 9 45.63 8.62 -90.00
N THR A 10 46.03 7.56 -90.69
CA THR A 10 45.21 6.36 -90.91
C THR A 10 45.46 5.22 -89.90
N ALA A 11 46.50 5.28 -89.08
CA ALA A 11 46.84 4.17 -88.15
C ALA A 11 46.10 4.23 -86.80
N TRP A 12 45.81 5.42 -86.26
CA TRP A 12 45.19 5.55 -84.93
C TRP A 12 43.66 5.39 -84.95
N LYS A 13 43.04 5.52 -86.13
CA LYS A 13 41.58 5.35 -86.29
C LYS A 13 41.11 3.89 -86.24
N ARG A 14 42.00 2.90 -86.40
CA ARG A 14 41.63 1.47 -86.37
C ARG A 14 41.72 0.84 -84.98
N LEU A 15 42.56 1.36 -84.08
CA LEU A 15 42.68 0.87 -82.70
C LEU A 15 41.51 1.34 -81.80
N GLY A 16 40.99 2.56 -82.02
CA GLY A 16 39.82 3.08 -81.32
C GLY A 16 38.51 2.35 -81.65
N PHE A 17 38.39 1.75 -82.84
CA PHE A 17 37.20 0.97 -83.22
C PHE A 17 37.19 -0.45 -82.62
N LEU A 18 38.36 -1.07 -82.41
CA LEU A 18 38.45 -2.44 -81.87
C LEU A 18 38.23 -2.49 -80.35
N ALA A 19 38.72 -1.50 -79.61
CA ALA A 19 38.47 -1.38 -78.17
C ALA A 19 37.00 -1.01 -77.87
N LEU A 20 36.39 -0.15 -78.71
CA LEU A 20 34.97 0.16 -78.64
C LEU A 20 34.13 -1.08 -78.98
N SER A 21 34.51 -1.88 -79.98
CA SER A 21 33.76 -3.09 -80.36
C SER A 21 33.85 -4.21 -79.32
N VAL A 22 35.00 -4.40 -78.66
CA VAL A 22 35.18 -5.39 -77.57
C VAL A 22 34.44 -4.94 -76.30
N SER A 23 34.49 -3.65 -75.96
CA SER A 23 33.68 -3.09 -74.87
C SER A 23 32.18 -3.18 -75.17
N MET A 24 31.75 -2.96 -76.43
CA MET A 24 30.37 -3.13 -76.85
C MET A 24 29.95 -4.60 -76.79
N THR A 25 30.80 -5.54 -77.22
CA THR A 25 30.45 -6.97 -77.18
C THR A 25 30.40 -7.53 -75.76
N VAL A 26 31.34 -7.16 -74.88
CA VAL A 26 31.27 -7.55 -73.47
C VAL A 26 30.02 -6.94 -72.81
N SER A 27 29.73 -5.66 -73.09
CA SER A 27 28.51 -5.01 -72.61
C SER A 27 27.25 -5.70 -73.15
N THR A 28 27.16 -6.02 -74.45
CA THR A 28 25.98 -6.70 -75.01
C THR A 28 25.83 -8.14 -74.53
N THR A 29 26.93 -8.88 -74.29
CA THR A 29 26.86 -10.24 -73.72
C THR A 29 26.44 -10.24 -72.26
N VAL A 30 26.95 -9.30 -71.45
CA VAL A 30 26.54 -9.12 -70.05
C VAL A 30 25.08 -8.68 -69.97
N HIS A 31 24.63 -7.77 -70.84
CA HIS A 31 23.21 -7.42 -70.98
C HIS A 31 22.38 -8.65 -71.38
N ALA A 32 22.78 -9.42 -72.40
CA ALA A 32 22.05 -10.60 -72.86
C ALA A 32 21.96 -11.70 -71.78
N GLN A 33 22.98 -11.83 -70.92
CA GLN A 33 22.99 -12.80 -69.83
C GLN A 33 22.07 -12.37 -68.67
N ALA A 34 21.95 -11.07 -68.39
CA ALA A 34 21.01 -10.53 -67.41
C ALA A 34 19.53 -10.73 -67.79
N TYR A 35 19.21 -10.78 -69.09
CA TYR A 35 17.84 -10.97 -69.61
C TYR A 35 17.43 -12.43 -69.87
N ARG A 36 18.29 -13.41 -69.53
CA ARG A 36 17.88 -14.81 -69.59
C ARG A 36 16.76 -15.09 -68.58
N PRO A 37 15.81 -15.97 -68.91
CA PRO A 37 14.81 -16.41 -67.95
C PRO A 37 15.50 -17.10 -66.77
N LYS A 38 15.08 -16.75 -65.57
CA LYS A 38 15.55 -17.26 -64.29
C LYS A 38 14.38 -17.89 -63.56
N THR A 39 14.64 -18.93 -62.79
CA THR A 39 13.70 -19.57 -61.88
C THR A 39 14.09 -19.22 -60.45
N VAL A 40 13.22 -18.52 -59.73
CA VAL A 40 13.52 -18.04 -58.37
C VAL A 40 12.45 -18.51 -57.40
N GLY A 41 12.86 -18.81 -56.17
CA GLY A 41 11.94 -19.05 -55.07
C GLY A 41 11.56 -17.72 -54.44
N LEU A 42 10.27 -17.45 -54.30
CA LEU A 42 9.75 -16.23 -53.69
C LEU A 42 8.92 -16.61 -52.48
N TRP A 43 9.35 -16.20 -51.29
CA TRP A 43 8.61 -16.33 -50.06
C TRP A 43 8.04 -14.97 -49.64
N VAL A 44 6.72 -14.89 -49.53
CA VAL A 44 6.01 -13.68 -49.15
C VAL A 44 4.69 -14.05 -48.50
N ASP A 45 4.31 -13.34 -47.43
CA ASP A 45 3.04 -13.53 -46.70
C ASP A 45 2.80 -14.99 -46.28
N GLY A 46 3.89 -15.67 -45.88
CA GLY A 46 3.86 -17.07 -45.45
C GLY A 46 3.65 -18.10 -46.54
N LYS A 47 3.71 -17.71 -47.81
CA LYS A 47 3.55 -18.60 -48.97
C LYS A 47 4.83 -18.61 -49.80
N ALA A 48 5.19 -19.80 -50.27
CA ALA A 48 6.30 -20.00 -51.19
C ALA A 48 5.79 -20.15 -52.62
N TYR A 49 6.42 -19.43 -53.55
CA TYR A 49 6.15 -19.48 -54.97
C TYR A 49 7.43 -19.81 -55.73
N VAL A 50 7.30 -20.51 -56.85
CA VAL A 50 8.38 -20.64 -57.84
C VAL A 50 8.03 -19.74 -59.01
N VAL A 51 8.89 -18.80 -59.33
CA VAL A 51 8.64 -17.76 -60.33
C VAL A 51 9.65 -17.86 -61.46
N ASN A 52 9.16 -17.93 -62.70
CA ASN A 52 10.00 -17.73 -63.88
C ASN A 52 9.95 -16.25 -64.27
N THR A 53 11.11 -15.58 -64.34
CA THR A 53 11.20 -14.13 -64.56
C THR A 53 12.43 -13.75 -65.40
N ARG A 54 12.39 -12.58 -66.04
CA ARG A 54 13.57 -11.94 -66.65
C ARG A 54 14.03 -10.70 -65.89
N ALA A 55 13.42 -10.40 -64.74
CA ALA A 55 13.76 -9.24 -63.91
C ALA A 55 15.26 -9.22 -63.59
N PRO A 56 15.92 -8.05 -63.70
CA PRO A 56 17.36 -7.94 -63.43
C PRO A 56 17.67 -7.91 -61.92
N THR A 57 16.74 -7.45 -61.08
CA THR A 57 16.93 -7.26 -59.63
C THR A 57 15.76 -7.78 -58.83
N VAL A 58 15.95 -7.91 -57.51
CA VAL A 58 14.89 -8.28 -56.56
C VAL A 58 13.71 -7.28 -56.62
N ALA A 59 13.97 -5.98 -56.66
CA ALA A 59 12.93 -4.94 -56.74
C ALA A 59 12.06 -5.08 -57.98
N GLU A 60 12.67 -5.32 -59.15
CA GLU A 60 11.93 -5.52 -60.40
C GLU A 60 11.13 -6.83 -60.39
N LEU A 61 11.64 -7.89 -59.76
CA LEU A 61 10.87 -9.13 -59.53
C LEU A 61 9.62 -8.85 -58.68
N LEU A 62 9.78 -8.13 -57.58
CA LEU A 62 8.65 -7.81 -56.70
C LEU A 62 7.59 -6.96 -57.43
N LYS A 63 8.04 -5.96 -58.20
CA LYS A 63 7.16 -5.12 -59.04
C LYS A 63 6.44 -5.93 -60.12
N GLU A 64 7.13 -6.85 -60.81
CA GLU A 64 6.54 -7.76 -61.80
C GLU A 64 5.42 -8.61 -61.18
N ARG A 65 5.61 -9.05 -59.92
CA ARG A 65 4.63 -9.85 -59.16
C ARG A 65 3.56 -9.02 -58.46
N GLY A 66 3.57 -7.69 -58.61
CA GLY A 66 2.62 -6.79 -57.96
C GLY A 66 2.78 -6.71 -56.44
N ILE A 67 3.98 -7.00 -55.92
CA ILE A 67 4.29 -6.96 -54.50
C ILE A 67 4.85 -5.57 -54.17
N THR A 68 4.06 -4.81 -53.42
CA THR A 68 4.48 -3.52 -52.88
C THR A 68 5.17 -3.72 -51.54
N LEU A 69 6.32 -3.07 -51.34
CA LEU A 69 7.00 -2.98 -50.04
C LEU A 69 6.49 -1.77 -49.28
N TYR A 70 6.20 -1.97 -48.00
CA TYR A 70 5.79 -0.89 -47.10
C TYR A 70 6.94 -0.46 -46.19
N PRO A 71 6.86 0.75 -45.59
CA PRO A 71 7.87 1.19 -44.63
C PRO A 71 8.11 0.17 -43.50
N GLY A 72 9.38 -0.20 -43.32
CA GLY A 72 9.81 -1.19 -42.33
C GLY A 72 9.80 -2.65 -42.81
N ASP A 73 9.20 -2.95 -43.98
CA ASP A 73 9.36 -4.26 -44.60
C ASP A 73 10.84 -4.50 -44.89
N ARG A 74 11.29 -5.75 -44.71
CA ARG A 74 12.64 -6.17 -45.06
C ARG A 74 12.57 -7.19 -46.17
N VAL A 75 13.47 -7.07 -47.15
CA VAL A 75 13.64 -8.08 -48.20
C VAL A 75 15.06 -8.64 -48.09
N SER A 76 15.18 -9.95 -48.29
CA SER A 76 16.46 -10.63 -48.39
C SER A 76 16.42 -11.53 -49.62
N PRO A 77 17.32 -11.37 -50.60
CA PRO A 77 18.38 -10.35 -50.68
C PRO A 77 17.83 -8.92 -50.87
N GLU A 78 18.71 -7.90 -50.84
CA GLU A 78 18.31 -6.49 -50.91
C GLU A 78 17.61 -6.14 -52.25
N PRO A 79 16.71 -5.14 -52.29
CA PRO A 79 15.93 -4.83 -53.49
C PRO A 79 16.77 -4.55 -54.75
N GLU A 80 17.92 -3.90 -54.60
CA GLU A 80 18.82 -3.55 -55.71
C GLU A 80 19.73 -4.71 -56.13
N GLU A 81 19.74 -5.82 -55.38
CA GLU A 81 20.63 -6.94 -55.64
C GLU A 81 20.27 -7.64 -56.97
N PRO A 82 21.27 -7.95 -57.82
CA PRO A 82 21.05 -8.68 -59.06
C PRO A 82 20.45 -10.07 -58.82
N LEU A 83 19.39 -10.38 -59.56
CA LEU A 83 18.69 -11.65 -59.43
C LEU A 83 19.42 -12.77 -60.20
N SER A 84 19.69 -13.87 -59.52
CA SER A 84 20.35 -15.07 -60.06
C SER A 84 19.38 -16.24 -60.21
N ASP A 85 19.68 -17.16 -61.12
CA ASP A 85 18.90 -18.40 -61.29
C ASP A 85 19.00 -19.27 -60.03
N GLY A 86 17.88 -19.81 -59.56
CA GLY A 86 17.76 -20.59 -58.33
C GLY A 86 17.74 -19.77 -57.02
N GLN A 87 17.83 -18.44 -57.09
CA GLN A 87 17.90 -17.60 -55.88
C GLN A 87 16.58 -17.62 -55.09
N LEU A 88 16.70 -17.58 -53.76
CA LEU A 88 15.58 -17.44 -52.85
C LEU A 88 15.44 -15.98 -52.44
N VAL A 89 14.26 -15.40 -52.69
CA VAL A 89 13.86 -14.06 -52.28
C VAL A 89 12.81 -14.18 -51.19
N HIS A 90 13.04 -13.53 -50.07
CA HIS A 90 12.18 -13.55 -48.90
C HIS A 90 11.76 -12.12 -48.54
N VAL A 91 10.45 -11.88 -48.49
CA VAL A 91 9.85 -10.63 -48.03
C VAL A 91 9.33 -10.82 -46.61
N PHE A 92 9.97 -10.15 -45.65
CA PHE A 92 9.57 -10.10 -44.25
C PHE A 92 8.70 -8.87 -44.03
N ARG A 93 7.40 -9.08 -43.81
CA ARG A 93 6.46 -7.99 -43.52
C ARG A 93 6.72 -7.38 -42.16
N ASN A 94 6.69 -6.05 -42.09
CA ASN A 94 6.69 -5.32 -40.84
C ASN A 94 5.32 -5.46 -40.15
N LYS A 95 5.25 -6.34 -39.17
CA LYS A 95 4.03 -6.63 -38.43
C LYS A 95 3.88 -5.62 -37.28
N ALA A 96 2.69 -5.09 -37.08
CA ALA A 96 2.30 -4.39 -35.86
C ALA A 96 1.83 -5.42 -34.83
N VAL A 97 2.35 -5.35 -33.61
CA VAL A 97 2.03 -6.29 -32.53
C VAL A 97 1.65 -5.48 -31.30
N TYR A 98 0.52 -5.82 -30.69
CA TYR A 98 0.03 -5.18 -29.48
C TYR A 98 0.56 -5.92 -28.26
N VAL A 99 1.47 -5.31 -27.52
CA VAL A 99 2.11 -5.91 -26.35
C VAL A 99 1.51 -5.32 -25.08
N ARG A 100 0.95 -6.17 -24.21
CA ARG A 100 0.39 -5.75 -22.91
C ARG A 100 0.90 -6.61 -21.76
N PHE A 101 0.87 -6.06 -20.56
CA PHE A 101 1.23 -6.77 -19.32
C PHE A 101 -0.03 -7.09 -18.51
N GLY A 102 -0.39 -8.37 -18.46
CA GLY A 102 -1.64 -8.84 -17.86
C GLY A 102 -2.89 -8.54 -18.70
N GLU A 103 -4.05 -9.03 -18.25
CA GLU A 103 -5.31 -8.88 -19.00
C GLU A 103 -5.83 -7.43 -19.03
N ASP A 104 -5.57 -6.68 -17.96
CA ASP A 104 -6.02 -5.29 -17.81
C ASP A 104 -4.97 -4.26 -18.30
N GLY A 105 -3.82 -4.72 -18.80
CA GLY A 105 -2.74 -3.86 -19.24
C GLY A 105 -3.08 -3.13 -20.54
N GLU A 106 -2.85 -1.81 -20.58
CA GLU A 106 -2.95 -1.02 -21.80
C GLU A 106 -1.92 -1.49 -22.85
N PRO A 107 -2.34 -1.85 -24.07
CA PRO A 107 -1.44 -2.38 -25.08
C PRO A 107 -0.55 -1.28 -25.67
N THR A 108 0.74 -1.59 -25.81
CA THR A 108 1.71 -0.79 -26.56
C THR A 108 1.95 -1.44 -27.92
N VAL A 109 1.93 -0.65 -28.99
CA VAL A 109 2.22 -1.17 -30.34
C VAL A 109 3.72 -1.20 -30.56
N LEU A 110 4.24 -2.40 -30.88
CA LEU A 110 5.61 -2.61 -31.31
C LEU A 110 5.63 -3.19 -32.73
N HIS A 111 6.74 -2.95 -33.43
CA HIS A 111 6.91 -3.38 -34.82
C HIS A 111 8.05 -4.39 -34.93
N THR A 112 7.87 -5.40 -35.78
CA THR A 112 8.89 -6.44 -35.99
C THR A 112 8.74 -7.12 -37.36
N THR A 113 9.85 -7.66 -37.85
CA THR A 113 9.91 -8.55 -39.02
C THR A 113 10.07 -10.03 -38.64
N ALA A 114 10.06 -10.33 -37.34
CA ALA A 114 10.16 -11.69 -36.81
C ALA A 114 8.94 -12.55 -37.19
N GLU A 115 9.16 -13.85 -37.34
CA GLU A 115 8.10 -14.80 -37.72
C GLU A 115 7.46 -15.48 -36.50
N ARG A 116 8.12 -15.47 -35.33
CA ARG A 116 7.61 -16.09 -34.10
C ARG A 116 7.59 -15.10 -32.94
N VAL A 117 6.71 -15.36 -31.98
CA VAL A 117 6.55 -14.54 -30.77
C VAL A 117 7.87 -14.40 -30.01
N GLY A 118 8.58 -15.50 -29.76
CA GLY A 118 9.84 -15.49 -29.01
C GLY A 118 10.95 -14.68 -29.70
N GLU A 119 11.04 -14.74 -31.03
CA GLU A 119 11.99 -13.94 -31.81
C GLU A 119 11.66 -12.44 -31.74
N ALA A 120 10.37 -12.09 -31.79
CA ALA A 120 9.92 -10.71 -31.66
C ALA A 120 10.26 -10.14 -30.28
N LEU A 121 9.94 -10.88 -29.21
CA LEU A 121 10.26 -10.50 -27.83
C LEU A 121 11.77 -10.28 -27.66
N ALA A 122 12.60 -11.21 -28.14
CA ALA A 122 14.06 -11.09 -28.09
C ALA A 122 14.56 -9.86 -28.86
N GLY A 123 13.97 -9.58 -30.03
CA GLY A 123 14.28 -8.39 -30.83
C GLY A 123 13.97 -7.06 -30.12
N TRP A 124 12.98 -7.05 -29.22
CA TRP A 124 12.66 -5.90 -28.36
C TRP A 124 13.41 -5.91 -27.02
N GLY A 125 14.33 -6.86 -26.80
CA GLY A 125 15.10 -6.99 -25.56
C GLY A 125 14.30 -7.60 -24.40
N ILE A 126 13.14 -8.20 -24.68
CA ILE A 126 12.31 -8.88 -23.69
C ILE A 126 12.73 -10.36 -23.66
N SER A 127 13.35 -10.79 -22.56
CA SER A 127 13.74 -12.18 -22.33
C SER A 127 12.90 -12.79 -21.21
N LEU A 128 12.18 -13.86 -21.52
CA LEU A 128 11.34 -14.58 -20.55
C LEU A 128 12.23 -15.42 -19.62
N ARG A 129 12.06 -15.22 -18.31
CA ARG A 129 12.72 -15.97 -17.24
C ARG A 129 11.86 -17.13 -16.79
N GLU A 130 12.41 -17.96 -15.90
CA GLU A 130 11.61 -18.97 -15.21
C GLU A 130 10.45 -18.31 -14.44
N GLY A 131 9.22 -18.79 -14.69
CA GLY A 131 7.98 -18.21 -14.15
C GLY A 131 7.29 -17.20 -15.07
N ASP A 132 8.01 -16.60 -16.02
CA ASP A 132 7.42 -15.68 -17.00
C ASP A 132 6.57 -16.43 -18.03
N ARG A 133 5.48 -15.80 -18.48
CA ARG A 133 4.55 -16.36 -19.46
C ARG A 133 4.20 -15.33 -20.52
N VAL A 134 4.04 -15.79 -21.76
CA VAL A 134 3.47 -15.02 -22.85
C VAL A 134 2.36 -15.83 -23.50
N ASP A 135 1.26 -15.17 -23.81
CA ASP A 135 0.18 -15.72 -24.62
C ASP A 135 -0.05 -14.81 -25.85
N PRO A 136 -0.02 -15.35 -27.08
CA PRO A 136 0.31 -16.74 -27.43
C PRO A 136 1.77 -17.12 -27.10
N GLY A 137 2.03 -18.42 -26.96
CA GLY A 137 3.34 -18.95 -26.54
C GLY A 137 4.50 -18.57 -27.48
N PRO A 138 5.76 -18.64 -27.01
CA PRO A 138 6.93 -18.12 -27.74
C PRO A 138 7.19 -18.82 -29.09
N ASP A 139 6.79 -20.08 -29.23
CA ASP A 139 6.93 -20.84 -30.48
C ASP A 139 5.80 -20.56 -31.48
N VAL A 140 4.77 -19.81 -31.10
CA VAL A 140 3.65 -19.50 -32.00
C VAL A 140 4.13 -18.54 -33.10
N ARG A 141 3.62 -18.77 -34.31
CA ARG A 141 3.89 -17.89 -35.45
C ARG A 141 3.14 -16.58 -35.27
N LEU A 142 3.87 -15.48 -35.39
CA LEU A 142 3.35 -14.14 -35.20
C LEU A 142 2.52 -13.66 -36.41
N VAL A 143 1.35 -13.10 -36.14
CA VAL A 143 0.44 -12.50 -37.14
C VAL A 143 0.42 -10.98 -36.98
N ASP A 144 0.19 -10.27 -38.09
CA ASP A 144 0.01 -8.82 -38.05
C ASP A 144 -1.26 -8.43 -37.29
N GLY A 145 -1.15 -7.45 -36.41
CA GLY A 145 -2.20 -7.03 -35.49
C GLY A 145 -2.42 -7.95 -34.29
N GLU A 146 -1.57 -8.94 -34.06
CA GLU A 146 -1.71 -9.88 -32.94
C GLU A 146 -1.43 -9.21 -31.59
N THR A 147 -2.17 -9.64 -30.56
CA THR A 147 -1.99 -9.17 -29.19
C THR A 147 -1.21 -10.20 -28.38
N LEU A 148 -0.09 -9.78 -27.82
CA LEU A 148 0.71 -10.54 -26.87
C LEU A 148 0.42 -10.08 -25.45
N THR A 149 0.01 -11.01 -24.60
CA THR A 149 -0.20 -10.78 -23.17
C THR A 149 0.96 -11.38 -22.39
N LEU A 150 1.73 -10.54 -21.71
CA LEU A 150 2.86 -10.95 -20.89
C LEU A 150 2.49 -10.95 -19.41
N VAL A 151 2.95 -11.99 -18.72
CA VAL A 151 2.94 -12.08 -17.26
C VAL A 151 4.38 -12.30 -16.83
N LEU A 152 5.01 -11.24 -16.32
CA LEU A 152 6.37 -11.29 -15.83
C LEU A 152 6.37 -11.55 -14.32
N GLN A 153 7.04 -12.61 -13.90
CA GLN A 153 7.18 -12.99 -12.50
C GLN A 153 8.50 -12.47 -11.94
N ALA A 154 8.43 -11.90 -10.74
CA ALA A 154 9.59 -11.50 -9.98
C ALA A 154 9.46 -11.96 -8.53
N GLU A 155 10.58 -12.15 -7.86
CA GLU A 155 10.62 -12.48 -6.44
C GLU A 155 11.38 -11.40 -5.68
N GLY A 156 10.88 -11.07 -4.50
CA GLY A 156 11.53 -10.13 -3.60
C GLY A 156 11.35 -10.53 -2.15
N TYR A 157 12.12 -9.88 -1.28
CA TYR A 157 12.01 -10.03 0.16
C TYR A 157 11.47 -8.74 0.76
N ARG A 158 10.49 -8.88 1.66
CA ARG A 158 9.91 -7.76 2.40
C ARG A 158 10.11 -7.98 3.89
N LEU A 159 10.77 -7.03 4.54
CA LEU A 159 10.86 -6.97 5.99
C LEU A 159 9.66 -6.16 6.52
N GLU A 160 8.97 -6.72 7.51
CA GLU A 160 7.92 -6.04 8.26
C GLU A 160 8.30 -6.04 9.75
N ARG A 161 8.25 -4.88 10.37
CA ARG A 161 8.47 -4.70 11.82
C ARG A 161 7.11 -4.62 12.50
N ARG A 162 6.88 -5.47 13.50
CA ARG A 162 5.65 -5.45 14.30
C ARG A 162 5.95 -5.23 15.77
N PRO A 163 5.14 -4.42 16.45
CA PRO A 163 5.25 -4.19 17.87
C PRO A 163 4.83 -5.45 18.66
N ILE A 164 5.57 -5.76 19.73
CA ILE A 164 5.16 -6.78 20.71
C ILE A 164 4.70 -6.06 21.97
N PRO A 165 3.38 -6.05 22.28
CA PRO A 165 2.88 -5.37 23.46
C PRO A 165 3.46 -6.00 24.74
N PRO A 166 3.78 -5.18 25.77
CA PRO A 166 4.31 -5.70 27.02
C PRO A 166 3.26 -6.53 27.75
N ALA A 167 3.68 -7.64 28.34
CA ALA A 167 2.85 -8.40 29.25
C ALA A 167 2.69 -7.66 30.58
N THR A 168 1.59 -7.92 31.30
CA THR A 168 1.35 -7.37 32.64
C THR A 168 1.54 -8.46 33.69
N GLU A 169 2.57 -8.32 34.51
CA GLU A 169 2.83 -9.16 35.67
C GLU A 169 2.12 -8.55 36.89
N LYS A 170 1.21 -9.32 37.49
CA LYS A 170 0.49 -8.91 38.71
C LYS A 170 1.16 -9.50 39.93
N VAL A 171 1.57 -8.65 40.85
CA VAL A 171 2.21 -9.05 42.12
C VAL A 171 1.27 -8.71 43.27
N GLU A 172 0.96 -9.68 44.12
CA GLU A 172 0.10 -9.42 45.28
C GLU A 172 0.83 -8.55 46.31
N ASP A 173 0.17 -7.51 46.79
CA ASP A 173 0.70 -6.59 47.79
C ASP A 173 -0.24 -6.56 49.02
N PRO A 174 0.19 -7.14 50.16
CA PRO A 174 -0.61 -7.18 51.38
C PRO A 174 -0.78 -5.82 52.06
N ASN A 175 -0.08 -4.78 51.59
CA ASN A 175 -0.24 -3.42 52.11
C ASN A 175 -1.29 -2.62 51.32
N LEU A 176 -1.60 -3.04 50.09
CA LEU A 176 -2.63 -2.42 49.26
C LEU A 176 -4.00 -3.05 49.56
N LEU A 177 -5.03 -2.21 49.63
CA LEU A 177 -6.41 -2.65 49.85
C LEU A 177 -6.89 -3.51 48.68
N LYS A 178 -7.61 -4.58 49.01
CA LYS A 178 -8.22 -5.46 48.02
C LYS A 178 -9.10 -4.68 47.06
N GLY A 179 -8.87 -4.87 45.76
CA GLY A 179 -9.53 -4.11 44.69
C GLY A 179 -8.79 -2.86 44.22
N THR A 180 -7.70 -2.47 44.88
CA THR A 180 -6.79 -1.42 44.38
C THR A 180 -5.61 -2.02 43.63
N SER A 181 -5.03 -1.25 42.71
CA SER A 181 -3.80 -1.63 42.02
C SER A 181 -2.86 -0.43 41.87
N LYS A 182 -1.56 -0.71 41.81
CA LYS A 182 -0.52 0.30 41.60
C LYS A 182 0.49 -0.20 40.59
N VAL A 183 0.71 0.56 39.52
CA VAL A 183 1.79 0.28 38.57
C VAL A 183 3.12 0.64 39.24
N VAL A 184 4.00 -0.36 39.37
CA VAL A 184 5.33 -0.20 40.00
C VAL A 184 6.42 -0.07 38.93
N ARG A 185 6.25 -0.75 37.79
CA ARG A 185 7.13 -0.61 36.63
C ARG A 185 6.30 -0.57 35.36
N GLU A 186 6.48 0.47 34.57
CA GLU A 186 5.90 0.54 33.23
C GLU A 186 6.50 -0.52 32.30
N GLY A 187 5.65 -1.14 31.48
CA GLY A 187 6.09 -2.07 30.45
C GLY A 187 6.76 -1.33 29.30
N ARG A 188 7.63 -2.01 28.55
CA ARG A 188 8.19 -1.49 27.30
C ARG A 188 7.89 -2.44 26.15
N GLU A 189 7.49 -1.87 25.03
CA GLU A 189 7.16 -2.62 23.82
C GLU A 189 8.40 -3.27 23.22
N GLY A 190 8.25 -4.56 22.91
CA GLY A 190 9.21 -5.30 22.11
C GLY A 190 9.00 -5.05 20.62
N GLU A 191 9.80 -5.70 19.80
CA GLU A 191 9.70 -5.61 18.34
C GLU A 191 10.09 -6.96 17.75
N GLU A 192 9.23 -7.48 16.88
CA GLU A 192 9.55 -8.59 16.01
C GLU A 192 9.73 -8.13 14.57
N VAL A 193 10.60 -8.83 13.87
CA VAL A 193 10.86 -8.67 12.44
C VAL A 193 10.37 -9.92 11.74
N LEU A 194 9.48 -9.73 10.77
CA LEU A 194 8.99 -10.76 9.88
C LEU A 194 9.62 -10.57 8.51
N LEU A 195 10.19 -11.64 7.96
CA LEU A 195 10.72 -11.68 6.61
C LEU A 195 9.74 -12.44 5.72
N TYR A 196 9.15 -11.76 4.74
CA TYR A 196 8.31 -12.38 3.74
C TYR A 196 9.07 -12.54 2.43
N ARG A 197 8.95 -13.71 1.79
CA ARG A 197 9.19 -13.87 0.36
C ARG A 197 7.91 -13.48 -0.35
N VAL A 198 8.01 -12.52 -1.26
CA VAL A 198 6.88 -11.99 -2.03
C VAL A 198 7.10 -12.31 -3.50
N VAL A 199 6.13 -13.01 -4.10
CA VAL A 199 6.08 -13.22 -5.54
C VAL A 199 5.26 -12.09 -6.15
N TYR A 200 5.81 -11.44 -7.16
CA TYR A 200 5.20 -10.35 -7.91
C TYR A 200 4.87 -10.84 -9.31
N GLU A 201 3.68 -10.50 -9.81
CA GLU A 201 3.31 -10.64 -11.23
C GLU A 201 3.07 -9.24 -11.78
N ASN A 202 3.79 -8.86 -12.84
CA ASN A 202 3.72 -7.52 -13.45
C ASN A 202 3.89 -6.36 -12.43
N GLY A 203 4.71 -6.58 -11.40
CA GLY A 203 4.97 -5.61 -10.32
C GLY A 203 3.95 -5.61 -9.18
N ALA A 204 2.84 -6.34 -9.29
CA ALA A 204 1.84 -6.48 -8.23
C ALA A 204 2.12 -7.72 -7.36
N PRO A 205 2.02 -7.63 -6.01
CA PRO A 205 2.25 -8.78 -5.15
C PRO A 205 1.11 -9.81 -5.30
N LYS A 206 1.47 -11.03 -5.68
CA LYS A 206 0.51 -12.13 -5.89
C LYS A 206 0.45 -13.09 -4.71
N GLU A 207 1.61 -13.41 -4.14
CA GLU A 207 1.74 -14.35 -3.04
C GLU A 207 2.75 -13.84 -2.03
N GLN A 208 2.48 -14.04 -0.74
CA GLN A 208 3.37 -13.67 0.35
C GLN A 208 3.51 -14.84 1.31
N ILE A 209 4.75 -15.31 1.51
CA ILE A 209 5.09 -16.44 2.36
C ILE A 209 6.00 -15.94 3.48
N LEU A 210 5.62 -16.18 4.74
CA LEU A 210 6.48 -15.90 5.88
C LEU A 210 7.66 -16.88 5.87
N VAL A 211 8.86 -16.35 5.70
CA VAL A 211 10.11 -17.12 5.66
C VAL A 211 10.75 -17.20 7.03
N ASP A 212 10.83 -16.06 7.72
CA ASP A 212 11.45 -15.96 9.04
C ASP A 212 10.66 -15.02 9.94
N ARG A 213 10.69 -15.33 11.24
CA ARG A 213 10.09 -14.52 12.30
C ARG A 213 11.05 -14.53 13.48
N ARG A 214 11.52 -13.36 13.88
CA ARG A 214 12.43 -13.21 15.02
C ARG A 214 12.07 -12.03 15.89
N VAL A 215 12.28 -12.17 17.20
CA VAL A 215 12.22 -11.06 18.14
C VAL A 215 13.54 -10.30 18.05
N GLU A 216 13.50 -9.05 17.62
CA GLU A 216 14.68 -8.17 17.56
C GLU A 216 14.84 -7.38 18.86
N ARG A 217 13.74 -7.07 19.54
CA ARG A 217 13.73 -6.49 20.88
C ARG A 217 12.69 -7.16 21.75
N GLU A 218 13.12 -7.69 22.90
CA GLU A 218 12.20 -8.29 23.88
C GLU A 218 11.29 -7.22 24.50
N ALA A 219 10.03 -7.57 24.71
CA ALA A 219 9.12 -6.73 25.48
C ALA A 219 9.45 -6.83 26.97
N LEU A 220 9.48 -5.70 27.67
CA LEU A 220 9.63 -5.68 29.12
C LEU A 220 8.25 -5.64 29.77
N SER A 221 7.96 -6.61 30.63
CA SER A 221 6.66 -6.67 31.30
C SER A 221 6.45 -5.50 32.26
N ALA A 222 5.22 -4.95 32.23
CA ALA A 222 4.73 -4.03 33.24
C ALA A 222 4.49 -4.78 34.55
N VAL A 223 4.89 -4.22 35.68
CA VAL A 223 4.67 -4.81 37.01
C VAL A 223 3.60 -4.00 37.72
N VAL A 224 2.49 -4.66 38.05
CA VAL A 224 1.34 -4.05 38.72
C VAL A 224 1.12 -4.77 40.05
N HIS A 225 1.28 -4.03 41.14
CA HIS A 225 0.93 -4.53 42.45
C HIS A 225 -0.59 -4.50 42.62
N VAL A 226 -1.18 -5.63 43.04
CA VAL A 226 -2.62 -5.77 43.30
C VAL A 226 -2.84 -5.97 44.78
N GLY A 227 -3.76 -5.21 45.37
CA GLY A 227 -3.99 -5.28 46.81
C GLY A 227 -4.66 -6.57 47.25
N THR A 228 -4.18 -7.15 48.35
CA THR A 228 -4.79 -8.32 49.01
C THR A 228 -5.26 -8.03 50.42
N LYS A 229 -5.03 -6.82 50.94
CA LYS A 229 -5.48 -6.42 52.27
C LYS A 229 -6.99 -6.31 52.30
N GLU A 230 -7.66 -7.23 52.99
CA GLU A 230 -9.10 -7.17 53.18
C GLU A 230 -9.49 -5.83 53.83
N PRO A 231 -10.50 -5.13 53.30
CA PRO A 231 -11.01 -3.94 53.94
C PRO A 231 -11.56 -4.30 55.33
N PRO A 232 -11.45 -3.40 56.32
CA PRO A 232 -12.00 -3.65 57.64
C PRO A 232 -13.48 -4.00 57.53
N LYS A 233 -13.89 -5.10 58.18
CA LYS A 233 -15.30 -5.53 58.18
C LYS A 233 -16.14 -4.39 58.75
N PRO A 234 -17.26 -4.02 58.09
CA PRO A 234 -18.16 -3.02 58.65
C PRO A 234 -18.67 -3.53 60.00
N VAL A 235 -18.33 -2.82 61.06
CA VAL A 235 -18.87 -3.06 62.39
C VAL A 235 -20.35 -2.71 62.32
N PRO A 236 -21.28 -3.58 62.77
CA PRO A 236 -22.69 -3.22 62.82
C PRO A 236 -22.85 -1.97 63.70
N LEU A 237 -23.58 -0.97 63.20
CA LEU A 237 -23.95 0.23 63.95
C LEU A 237 -24.70 -0.17 65.22
N SER A 238 -23.98 -0.21 66.34
CA SER A 238 -24.55 -0.33 67.67
C SER A 238 -24.92 1.07 68.16
N THR A 239 -26.19 1.23 68.56
CA THR A 239 -26.79 2.44 69.10
C THR A 239 -26.20 2.80 70.46
N ALA A 240 -25.11 3.56 70.50
CA ALA A 240 -24.72 4.35 71.66
C ALA A 240 -23.67 5.39 71.28
N ALA A 241 -24.02 6.66 71.41
CA ALA A 241 -23.06 7.76 71.51
C ALA A 241 -22.68 7.97 73.00
N PRO A 242 -21.58 8.67 73.36
CA PRO A 242 -20.53 9.27 72.51
C PRO A 242 -19.08 8.98 72.99
N ALA A 243 -18.09 8.94 72.07
CA ALA A 243 -16.73 9.47 72.28
C ALA A 243 -15.81 9.25 71.05
N ARG A 244 -15.41 10.38 70.43
CA ARG A 244 -14.29 10.62 69.50
C ARG A 244 -14.24 9.82 68.17
N PRO A 245 -14.40 10.49 67.01
CA PRO A 245 -14.40 9.82 65.71
C PRO A 245 -13.04 9.78 64.98
N PRO A 246 -12.78 8.74 64.16
CA PRO A 246 -11.64 8.64 63.25
C PRO A 246 -11.87 9.43 61.94
N GLU A 247 -10.81 9.66 61.18
CA GLU A 247 -10.77 10.47 59.95
C GLU A 247 -11.79 10.01 58.89
N GLY A 248 -12.53 10.98 58.31
CA GLY A 248 -13.47 10.74 57.20
C GLY A 248 -14.96 11.02 57.50
N GLU A 249 -15.29 11.69 58.60
CA GLU A 249 -16.69 11.98 58.94
C GLU A 249 -17.25 13.22 58.23
N ALA A 250 -18.44 13.04 57.65
CA ALA A 250 -19.32 14.11 57.21
C ALA A 250 -20.43 14.29 58.26
N GLY A 251 -20.33 15.34 59.07
CA GLY A 251 -21.38 15.73 60.03
C GLY A 251 -22.32 16.78 59.42
N ASP A 252 -23.39 17.14 60.15
CA ASP A 252 -24.44 18.08 59.71
C ASP A 252 -23.98 19.55 59.48
N GLY A 253 -22.68 19.79 59.26
CA GLY A 253 -22.13 21.10 58.92
C GLY A 253 -20.72 21.12 58.32
N TYR A 254 -19.96 20.02 58.36
CA TYR A 254 -18.60 19.96 57.80
C TYR A 254 -18.22 18.55 57.33
N VAL A 255 -17.31 18.46 56.35
CA VAL A 255 -16.68 17.22 55.88
C VAL A 255 -15.18 17.30 56.13
N ARG A 256 -14.61 16.27 56.75
CA ARG A 256 -13.16 16.11 56.91
C ARG A 256 -12.63 15.06 55.95
N VAL A 257 -11.79 15.47 55.01
CA VAL A 257 -11.19 14.57 54.01
C VAL A 257 -9.73 14.96 53.77
N ALA A 258 -8.83 13.97 53.79
CA ALA A 258 -7.39 14.14 53.55
C ALA A 258 -6.73 15.26 54.39
N GLY A 259 -7.03 15.32 55.69
CA GLY A 259 -6.46 16.29 56.63
C GLY A 259 -7.03 17.71 56.51
N LYS A 260 -8.04 17.93 55.67
CA LYS A 260 -8.70 19.22 55.46
C LYS A 260 -10.15 19.18 55.91
N THR A 261 -10.65 20.30 56.42
CA THR A 261 -12.06 20.45 56.82
C THR A 261 -12.75 21.40 55.85
N TYR A 262 -13.91 21.00 55.32
CA TYR A 262 -14.72 21.81 54.43
C TYR A 262 -16.09 22.06 55.05
N ALA A 263 -16.60 23.28 54.96
CA ALA A 263 -18.00 23.54 55.32
C ALA A 263 -18.94 22.81 54.35
N VAL A 264 -20.06 22.27 54.84
CA VAL A 264 -21.10 21.69 53.98
C VAL A 264 -22.07 22.80 53.56
N GLN A 265 -22.18 23.05 52.26
CA GLN A 265 -23.17 24.00 51.72
C GLN A 265 -24.53 23.35 51.48
N LYS A 266 -24.52 22.09 51.03
CA LYS A 266 -25.74 21.36 50.68
C LYS A 266 -25.51 19.86 50.83
N VAL A 267 -26.49 19.15 51.39
CA VAL A 267 -26.50 17.69 51.44
C VAL A 267 -27.56 17.17 50.49
N LEU A 268 -27.18 16.28 49.60
CA LEU A 268 -28.06 15.58 48.68
C LEU A 268 -28.15 14.12 49.13
N ARG A 269 -29.37 13.66 49.43
CA ARG A 269 -29.64 12.27 49.80
C ARG A 269 -30.31 11.54 48.64
N GLY A 270 -30.09 10.24 48.54
CA GLY A 270 -30.71 9.42 47.51
C GLY A 270 -30.15 9.66 46.10
N VAL A 271 -28.90 10.13 45.99
CA VAL A 271 -28.26 10.40 44.70
C VAL A 271 -28.03 9.08 43.96
N THR A 272 -28.29 9.11 42.66
CA THR A 272 -27.89 8.03 41.74
C THR A 272 -26.52 8.37 41.14
N LEU A 273 -25.57 7.45 41.27
CA LEU A 273 -24.30 7.51 40.55
C LEU A 273 -24.34 6.57 39.35
N VAL A 274 -23.85 7.07 38.21
CA VAL A 274 -23.52 6.30 37.02
C VAL A 274 -22.08 6.60 36.61
N ALA A 275 -21.59 5.94 35.58
CA ALA A 275 -20.22 6.11 35.10
C ALA A 275 -20.18 6.34 33.60
N TYR A 276 -19.22 7.17 33.17
CA TYR A 276 -18.96 7.47 31.78
C TYR A 276 -17.47 7.53 31.49
N THR A 277 -17.12 7.45 30.21
CA THR A 277 -15.75 7.61 29.73
C THR A 277 -15.67 8.75 28.70
N ALA A 278 -14.48 9.03 28.18
CA ALA A 278 -14.31 9.93 27.05
C ALA A 278 -14.72 9.30 25.70
N GLY A 279 -14.92 7.99 25.66
CA GLY A 279 -15.13 7.20 24.44
C GLY A 279 -16.48 7.42 23.75
N PRO A 280 -16.65 6.84 22.55
CA PRO A 280 -17.83 7.01 21.73
C PRO A 280 -19.10 6.46 22.37
N GLU A 281 -18.99 5.46 23.24
CA GLU A 281 -20.10 4.87 23.99
C GLU A 281 -20.76 5.85 24.97
N SER A 282 -20.02 6.87 25.42
CA SER A 282 -20.49 7.88 26.37
C SER A 282 -20.69 9.24 25.72
N THR A 283 -19.76 9.65 24.85
CA THR A 283 -19.72 11.02 24.31
C THR A 283 -19.94 11.11 22.80
N GLY A 284 -19.96 9.98 22.10
CA GLY A 284 -19.99 9.93 20.64
C GLY A 284 -18.68 10.37 19.95
N LYS A 285 -17.59 10.57 20.71
CA LYS A 285 -16.30 11.07 20.20
C LYS A 285 -15.19 10.03 20.29
N THR A 286 -14.18 10.17 19.44
CA THR A 286 -12.99 9.32 19.35
C THR A 286 -11.70 10.16 19.47
N PRO A 287 -10.55 9.53 19.80
CA PRO A 287 -9.27 10.24 19.82
C PRO A 287 -8.99 10.93 18.48
N GLY A 288 -8.91 12.27 18.48
CA GLY A 288 -8.75 13.10 17.29
C GLY A 288 -9.91 14.07 17.07
N ASP A 289 -11.09 13.78 17.61
CA ASP A 289 -12.25 14.67 17.52
C ASP A 289 -12.06 15.91 18.39
N ALA A 290 -12.60 17.05 17.91
CA ALA A 290 -12.59 18.29 18.65
C ALA A 290 -13.34 18.12 19.99
N GLY A 291 -12.61 18.33 21.10
CA GLY A 291 -13.17 18.19 22.44
C GLY A 291 -13.30 16.75 22.94
N TYR A 292 -12.61 15.78 22.33
CA TYR A 292 -12.43 14.45 22.93
C TYR A 292 -11.72 14.57 24.30
N GLY A 293 -12.27 13.91 25.33
CA GLY A 293 -11.74 13.93 26.69
C GLY A 293 -11.79 15.30 27.38
N ARG A 294 -12.61 16.25 26.88
CA ARG A 294 -12.77 17.59 27.47
C ARG A 294 -14.11 17.72 28.15
N THR A 295 -14.11 18.25 29.37
CA THR A 295 -15.33 18.56 30.13
C THR A 295 -16.01 19.82 29.60
N ALA A 296 -17.24 20.08 30.03
CA ALA A 296 -17.97 21.31 29.74
C ALA A 296 -17.24 22.61 30.16
N LEU A 297 -16.36 22.53 31.16
CA LEU A 297 -15.49 23.64 31.57
C LEU A 297 -14.19 23.75 30.73
N GLY A 298 -13.95 22.84 29.78
CA GLY A 298 -12.78 22.81 28.91
C GLY A 298 -11.53 22.11 29.48
N TYR A 299 -11.62 21.58 30.69
CA TYR A 299 -10.52 20.83 31.31
C TYR A 299 -10.45 19.40 30.75
N PRO A 300 -9.27 18.76 30.72
CA PRO A 300 -9.18 17.33 30.51
C PRO A 300 -9.94 16.60 31.62
N ALA A 301 -10.81 15.66 31.26
CA ALA A 301 -11.49 14.81 32.22
C ALA A 301 -10.45 13.91 32.93
N GLN A 302 -10.57 13.79 34.25
CA GLN A 302 -9.61 13.09 35.08
C GLN A 302 -10.32 12.12 36.03
N GLU A 303 -9.95 10.84 35.97
CA GLU A 303 -10.50 9.81 36.87
C GLU A 303 -10.13 10.13 38.33
N GLY A 304 -11.06 9.87 39.25
CA GLY A 304 -10.92 10.22 40.67
C GLY A 304 -11.06 11.71 40.95
N ARG A 305 -11.49 12.51 39.98
CA ARG A 305 -11.76 13.95 40.15
C ARG A 305 -13.03 14.39 39.44
N THR A 306 -13.12 14.15 38.14
CA THR A 306 -14.15 14.75 37.29
C THR A 306 -15.49 14.04 37.44
N ILE A 307 -16.56 14.82 37.63
CA ILE A 307 -17.95 14.35 37.54
C ILE A 307 -18.78 15.26 36.63
N ALA A 308 -19.75 14.68 35.93
CA ALA A 308 -20.83 15.40 35.29
C ALA A 308 -22.06 15.46 36.20
N VAL A 309 -22.68 16.63 36.26
CA VAL A 309 -23.79 16.93 37.17
C VAL A 309 -24.88 17.74 36.48
N ASP A 310 -26.04 17.88 37.12
CA ASP A 310 -27.01 18.93 36.83
C ASP A 310 -26.59 20.24 37.52
N PRO A 311 -26.19 21.30 36.78
CA PRO A 311 -25.73 22.55 37.37
C PRO A 311 -26.76 23.28 38.23
N SER A 312 -28.06 22.99 38.03
CA SER A 312 -29.13 23.56 38.87
C SER A 312 -29.18 22.93 40.27
N VAL A 313 -28.61 21.72 40.43
CA VAL A 313 -28.56 20.99 41.70
C VAL A 313 -27.20 21.11 42.37
N ILE A 314 -26.12 20.92 41.60
CA ILE A 314 -24.73 21.05 42.02
C ILE A 314 -24.05 22.02 41.04
N PRO A 315 -23.75 23.27 41.45
CA PRO A 315 -23.11 24.22 40.56
C PRO A 315 -21.76 23.72 40.04
N LEU A 316 -21.44 24.01 38.78
CA LEU A 316 -20.11 23.73 38.24
C LEU A 316 -19.02 24.44 39.06
N ARG A 317 -17.83 23.85 39.08
CA ARG A 317 -16.67 24.17 39.93
C ARG A 317 -16.81 23.81 41.40
N SER A 318 -17.97 23.34 41.85
CA SER A 318 -18.13 22.86 43.22
C SER A 318 -17.25 21.65 43.49
N TRP A 319 -16.70 21.59 44.69
CA TRP A 319 -16.17 20.36 45.25
C TRP A 319 -17.30 19.60 45.93
N VAL A 320 -17.32 18.29 45.76
CA VAL A 320 -18.28 17.41 46.43
C VAL A 320 -17.57 16.26 47.10
N TYR A 321 -18.03 15.87 48.27
CA TYR A 321 -17.68 14.60 48.87
C TYR A 321 -18.82 13.61 48.63
N ILE A 322 -18.52 12.53 47.93
CA ILE A 322 -19.46 11.44 47.67
C ILE A 322 -19.17 10.36 48.70
N GLU A 323 -20.16 10.06 49.56
CA GLU A 323 -20.01 9.12 50.66
C GLU A 323 -19.60 7.72 50.14
N GLY A 324 -18.46 7.22 50.62
CA GLY A 324 -17.90 5.95 50.19
C GLY A 324 -17.09 5.98 48.88
N TYR A 325 -17.02 7.12 48.18
CA TYR A 325 -16.31 7.25 46.90
C TYR A 325 -15.23 8.34 46.91
N GLY A 326 -15.33 9.33 47.80
CA GLY A 326 -14.29 10.33 48.00
C GLY A 326 -14.62 11.72 47.44
N LEU A 327 -13.58 12.52 47.23
CA LEU A 327 -13.68 13.92 46.82
C LEU A 327 -13.65 14.04 45.29
N TYR A 328 -14.63 14.76 44.73
CA TYR A 328 -14.77 15.01 43.30
C TYR A 328 -15.06 16.48 43.03
N ARG A 329 -14.92 16.88 41.77
CA ARG A 329 -15.16 18.22 41.28
C ARG A 329 -16.16 18.22 40.14
N ALA A 330 -17.21 19.01 40.29
CA ALA A 330 -18.21 19.23 39.25
C ALA A 330 -17.61 20.04 38.10
N GLU A 331 -17.20 19.36 37.03
CA GLU A 331 -16.47 19.97 35.92
C GLU A 331 -17.16 19.79 34.57
N ASP A 332 -18.19 18.93 34.53
CA ASP A 332 -18.83 18.51 33.30
C ASP A 332 -20.35 18.49 33.41
N VAL A 333 -21.04 18.40 32.26
CA VAL A 333 -22.49 18.23 32.17
C VAL A 333 -22.84 17.14 31.16
N GLY A 334 -23.82 16.30 31.49
CA GLY A 334 -24.33 15.26 30.60
C GLY A 334 -25.78 15.54 30.24
N GLY A 335 -26.17 15.35 28.98
CA GLY A 335 -27.55 15.62 28.53
C GLY A 335 -28.62 14.84 29.31
N GLY A 336 -28.29 13.60 29.71
CA GLY A 336 -29.12 12.70 30.50
C GLY A 336 -28.93 12.79 32.03
N ILE A 337 -28.02 13.63 32.51
CA ILE A 337 -27.71 13.75 33.94
C ILE A 337 -28.52 14.91 34.52
N ARG A 338 -29.66 14.59 35.13
CA ARG A 338 -30.66 15.55 35.62
C ARG A 338 -31.03 15.28 37.07
N GLY A 339 -31.26 16.34 37.84
CA GLY A 339 -31.68 16.24 39.24
C GLY A 339 -30.59 15.63 40.15
N ASN A 340 -30.99 14.69 41.01
CA ASN A 340 -30.09 13.99 41.93
C ASN A 340 -29.34 12.83 41.25
N MET A 341 -28.71 13.10 40.11
CA MET A 341 -27.91 12.15 39.36
C MET A 341 -26.52 12.73 39.11
N ILE A 342 -25.50 11.90 39.28
CA ILE A 342 -24.10 12.25 39.04
C ILE A 342 -23.48 11.17 38.17
N ASP A 343 -22.71 11.59 37.18
CA ASP A 343 -21.97 10.70 36.29
C ASP A 343 -20.48 10.82 36.58
N VAL A 344 -19.85 9.72 36.99
CA VAL A 344 -18.47 9.69 37.46
C VAL A 344 -17.56 9.29 36.31
N TYR A 345 -16.55 10.11 36.04
CA TYR A 345 -15.63 9.84 34.94
C TYR A 345 -14.64 8.73 35.27
N PHE A 346 -14.50 7.78 34.34
CA PHE A 346 -13.47 6.74 34.34
C PHE A 346 -12.65 6.84 33.05
N ALA A 347 -11.34 6.61 33.15
CA ALA A 347 -10.44 6.62 32.00
C ALA A 347 -10.66 5.39 31.12
N ASP A 348 -11.05 4.25 31.71
CA ASP A 348 -11.29 2.99 31.01
C ASP A 348 -12.74 2.48 31.11
N LEU A 349 -13.26 1.98 29.98
CA LEU A 349 -14.63 1.47 29.87
C LEU A 349 -14.87 0.26 30.78
N ALA A 350 -13.88 -0.59 30.99
CA ALA A 350 -14.07 -1.77 31.84
C ALA A 350 -14.30 -1.38 33.31
N SER A 351 -13.65 -0.32 33.81
CA SER A 351 -13.88 0.24 35.14
C SER A 351 -15.23 0.92 35.25
N ALA A 352 -15.65 1.68 34.23
CA ALA A 352 -16.98 2.27 34.18
C ALA A 352 -18.09 1.20 34.25
N LEU A 353 -17.94 0.12 33.49
CA LEU A 353 -18.88 -1.01 33.50
C LEU A 353 -18.89 -1.75 34.84
N ARG A 354 -17.73 -1.95 35.47
CA ARG A 354 -17.63 -2.56 36.81
C ARG A 354 -18.22 -1.68 37.90
N PHE A 355 -18.07 -0.36 37.80
CA PHE A 355 -18.67 0.58 38.73
C PHE A 355 -20.20 0.43 38.71
N GLY A 356 -20.78 0.42 37.52
CA GLY A 356 -22.21 0.24 37.30
C GLY A 356 -23.06 1.33 37.97
N ARG A 357 -24.36 1.11 38.09
CA ARG A 357 -25.27 2.08 38.73
C ARG A 357 -25.28 1.90 40.25
N LYS A 358 -25.18 3.00 40.99
CA LYS A 358 -25.33 3.05 42.45
C LYS A 358 -26.49 3.97 42.80
N THR A 359 -27.31 3.61 43.77
CA THR A 359 -28.46 4.40 44.21
C THR A 359 -28.42 4.59 45.71
N GLY A 360 -29.12 5.61 46.22
CA GLY A 360 -29.19 5.85 47.66
C GLY A 360 -27.97 6.55 48.26
N VAL A 361 -27.08 7.11 47.43
CA VAL A 361 -25.81 7.69 47.91
C VAL A 361 -26.03 9.09 48.49
N THR A 362 -25.35 9.40 49.60
CA THR A 362 -25.29 10.77 50.14
C THR A 362 -24.13 11.54 49.52
N VAL A 363 -24.39 12.77 49.08
CA VAL A 363 -23.39 13.66 48.50
C VAL A 363 -23.42 15.00 49.21
N TYR A 364 -22.24 15.47 49.61
CA TYR A 364 -22.05 16.74 50.30
C TYR A 364 -21.42 17.74 49.33
N VAL A 365 -22.14 18.79 48.99
CA VAL A 365 -21.58 19.93 48.25
C VAL A 365 -20.80 20.79 49.23
N LEU A 366 -19.51 20.97 48.94
CA LEU A 366 -18.55 21.58 49.84
C LEU A 366 -18.39 23.07 49.55
N GLY A 367 -18.28 23.84 50.63
CA GLY A 367 -17.90 25.24 50.62
C GLY A 367 -16.40 25.43 50.81
N PRO A 368 -15.96 26.65 51.18
CA PRO A 368 -14.54 26.91 51.42
C PRO A 368 -13.97 26.01 52.52
N GLU A 369 -12.67 25.72 52.41
CA GLU A 369 -11.90 25.06 53.45
C GLU A 369 -11.95 25.91 54.72
N VAL A 370 -12.35 25.31 55.83
CA VAL A 370 -12.39 25.95 57.15
C VAL A 370 -11.18 25.47 57.94
N ARG A 371 -10.49 26.42 58.60
CA ARG A 371 -9.30 26.13 59.40
C ARG A 371 -9.63 25.35 60.66
#